data_AF-A0A3B1E7C3-F1
#
_entry.id   AF-A0A3B1E7C3-F1
#
_cell.length_a   1.000
_cell.length_b   1.000
_cell.length_c   1.000
_cell.angle_alpha   90.00
_cell.angle_beta   90.00
_cell.angle_gamma   90.00
#
_symmetry.space_group_name_H-M   'P 1'
#
loop_
_entity.id
_entity.type
_entity.pdbx_description
1 polymer ?
#
loop_
_entity_poly.entity_id
_entity_poly.type
_entity_poly.pdbx_seq_one_letter_code
_entity_poly.pdbx_strand_id
1 'polypeptide(L)'
;VSGSIAASGPIGSVSATEGDLDVTVTTTTDFGTVGELTAGRDLILETSISQGIGLLQAGRNIGRPGEAGMIFTSGSLESLVAAGHLYTDIRVGGVLTSASIGPAINRPGSPMALSGSFYVAGRIETIEIAGDFGGSITSFTDGIASVVINNGSLLNTGRIATYDGNVESVVINSGNLYGDIYSAWDINSVVLNPSADGIFGDIGINPGLSGGVGYDAFRGQVPPGTLPTSGKDGPVIAADRNIESIVVAGGAVFEATIYAGRVLVSVDITGSVRSDATPENTGRTTFAAGDTIESIVVSGNMDFAQIIAGVRSLGDDMAAGGYGTDTDTNQAGSITSIAVGGNMTNTAVAAGMDAGSDRIYNTDDDLLEIGSSSIGTISIG
;
A
#
# COMPACT_ATOMS: atom_id res chain seq x y z
N VAL A 1 -27.71 -10.04 19.82
CA VAL A 1 -27.87 -9.18 21.01
C VAL A 1 -27.88 -7.75 20.53
N SER A 2 -28.81 -6.91 20.99
CA SER A 2 -28.82 -5.49 20.62
C SER A 2 -29.12 -4.56 21.78
N GLY A 3 -28.51 -3.37 21.83
CA GLY A 3 -28.74 -2.39 22.88
C GLY A 3 -27.56 -1.47 23.16
N SER A 4 -27.58 -0.79 24.31
CA SER A 4 -26.49 0.07 24.78
C SER A 4 -25.94 -0.42 26.12
N ILE A 5 -24.62 -0.35 26.26
CA ILE A 5 -23.88 -0.77 27.45
C ILE A 5 -23.02 0.41 27.89
N ALA A 6 -23.22 0.85 29.13
CA ALA A 6 -22.43 1.91 29.73
C ALA A 6 -21.92 1.45 31.11
N ALA A 7 -20.63 1.64 31.36
CA ALA A 7 -20.00 1.30 32.64
C ALA A 7 -19.05 2.41 33.10
N SER A 8 -19.01 2.67 34.41
CA SER A 8 -18.04 3.59 35.03
C SER A 8 -16.71 2.92 35.38
N GLY A 9 -16.62 1.60 35.22
CA GLY A 9 -15.40 0.80 35.43
C GLY A 9 -15.17 -0.19 34.29
N PRO A 10 -14.27 -1.17 34.47
CA PRO A 10 -13.98 -2.17 33.46
C PRO A 10 -15.20 -3.00 33.08
N ILE A 11 -15.36 -3.23 31.78
CA ILE A 11 -16.27 -4.24 31.23
C ILE A 11 -15.44 -5.48 30.97
N GLY A 12 -15.74 -6.60 31.64
CA GLY A 12 -15.01 -7.85 31.41
C GLY A 12 -15.22 -8.39 30.00
N SER A 13 -16.46 -8.75 29.67
CA SER A 13 -16.82 -9.31 28.36
C SER A 13 -18.26 -8.98 27.97
N VAL A 14 -18.49 -8.76 26.68
CA VAL A 14 -19.83 -8.76 26.07
C VAL A 14 -19.80 -9.76 24.92
N SER A 15 -20.69 -10.74 24.93
CA SER A 15 -20.65 -11.83 23.94
C SER A 15 -22.04 -12.20 23.42
N ALA A 16 -22.07 -12.55 22.13
CA ALA A 16 -23.18 -13.24 21.48
C ALA A 16 -22.65 -14.51 20.82
N THR A 17 -22.84 -15.68 21.42
CA THR A 17 -22.14 -16.92 21.01
C THR A 17 -22.56 -17.48 19.65
N GLU A 18 -23.83 -17.35 19.27
CA GLU A 18 -24.38 -17.96 18.03
C GLU A 18 -24.86 -16.92 17.01
N GLY A 19 -24.81 -15.63 17.35
CA GLY A 19 -25.47 -14.59 16.59
C GLY A 19 -24.66 -13.31 16.49
N ASP A 20 -25.35 -12.29 16.01
CA ASP A 20 -24.78 -10.96 15.85
C ASP A 20 -24.79 -10.22 17.20
N LEU A 21 -23.79 -9.39 17.43
CA LEU A 21 -23.75 -8.43 18.52
C LEU A 21 -23.84 -7.03 17.91
N ASP A 22 -24.94 -6.33 18.19
CA ASP A 22 -25.28 -5.02 17.62
C ASP A 22 -25.48 -4.00 18.75
N VAL A 23 -24.38 -3.46 19.28
CA VAL A 23 -24.41 -2.67 20.51
C VAL A 23 -23.56 -1.42 20.45
N THR A 24 -23.97 -0.42 21.22
CA THR A 24 -23.11 0.71 21.59
C THR A 24 -22.45 0.42 22.93
N VAL A 25 -21.12 0.56 23.02
CA VAL A 25 -20.37 0.35 24.27
C VAL A 25 -19.63 1.63 24.66
N THR A 26 -19.87 2.12 25.87
CA THR A 26 -19.22 3.34 26.38
C THR A 26 -18.68 3.13 27.78
N THR A 27 -17.46 3.57 28.02
CA THR A 27 -16.94 3.74 29.38
C THR A 27 -17.03 5.20 29.80
N THR A 28 -17.57 5.49 30.99
CA THR A 28 -17.87 6.86 31.42
C THR A 28 -16.75 7.51 32.26
N THR A 29 -15.67 6.79 32.55
CA THR A 29 -14.52 7.28 33.31
C THR A 29 -13.22 7.03 32.54
N ASP A 30 -12.16 7.72 32.96
CA ASP A 30 -10.83 7.63 32.32
C ASP A 30 -10.14 6.28 32.52
N PHE A 31 -10.68 5.39 33.36
CA PHE A 31 -10.10 4.09 33.68
C PHE A 31 -10.87 2.91 33.05
N GLY A 32 -11.87 3.21 32.22
CA GLY A 32 -12.69 2.18 31.60
C GLY A 32 -11.94 1.41 30.53
N THR A 33 -11.80 0.10 30.75
CA THR A 33 -11.34 -0.87 29.75
C THR A 33 -12.48 -1.78 29.33
N VAL A 34 -12.33 -2.41 28.16
CA VAL A 34 -13.15 -3.55 27.76
C VAL A 34 -12.21 -4.74 27.55
N GLY A 35 -12.46 -5.85 28.24
CA GLY A 35 -11.70 -7.07 28.02
C GLY A 35 -12.03 -7.65 26.64
N GLU A 36 -13.27 -8.07 26.43
CA GLU A 36 -13.67 -8.77 25.20
C GLU A 36 -15.03 -8.29 24.66
N LEU A 37 -15.12 -8.06 23.34
CA LEU A 37 -16.38 -7.93 22.60
C LEU A 37 -16.42 -8.99 21.51
N THR A 38 -17.32 -9.95 21.63
CA THR A 38 -17.34 -11.12 20.75
C THR A 38 -18.72 -11.40 20.15
N ALA A 39 -18.75 -11.78 18.88
CA ALA A 39 -19.93 -12.24 18.17
C ALA A 39 -19.64 -13.54 17.42
N GLY A 40 -20.56 -14.50 17.48
CA GLY A 40 -20.48 -15.75 16.73
C GLY A 40 -20.68 -15.55 15.23
N ARG A 41 -21.26 -14.41 14.83
CA ARG A 41 -21.43 -14.00 13.45
C ARG A 41 -20.90 -12.58 13.24
N ASP A 42 -21.76 -11.56 13.17
CA ASP A 42 -21.32 -10.19 12.92
C ASP A 42 -21.19 -9.38 14.21
N LEU A 43 -20.09 -8.65 14.32
CA LEU A 43 -19.82 -7.71 15.40
C LEU A 43 -20.06 -6.29 14.89
N ILE A 44 -21.18 -5.71 15.28
CA ILE A 44 -21.64 -4.39 14.85
C ILE A 44 -21.60 -3.49 16.08
N LEU A 45 -20.63 -2.58 16.07
CA LEU A 45 -20.26 -1.84 17.25
C LEU A 45 -20.09 -0.37 16.95
N GLU A 46 -20.56 0.43 17.89
CA GLU A 46 -20.10 1.79 18.09
C GLU A 46 -19.49 1.86 19.49
N THR A 47 -18.24 2.31 19.60
CA THR A 47 -17.53 2.32 20.88
C THR A 47 -16.96 3.67 21.23
N SER A 48 -16.91 3.96 22.53
CA SER A 48 -16.14 5.05 23.12
C SER A 48 -15.52 4.56 24.42
N ILE A 49 -14.30 4.03 24.32
CA ILE A 49 -13.59 3.36 25.41
C ILE A 49 -12.32 4.14 25.77
N SER A 50 -12.10 4.38 27.07
CA SER A 50 -11.04 5.29 27.54
C SER A 50 -9.64 4.68 27.52
N GLN A 51 -9.45 3.45 28.00
CA GLN A 51 -8.11 2.86 28.22
C GLN A 51 -7.72 1.80 27.21
N GLY A 52 -8.68 1.15 26.55
CA GLY A 52 -8.36 0.11 25.58
C GLY A 52 -9.39 -1.00 25.51
N ILE A 53 -9.20 -1.82 24.48
CA ILE A 53 -9.95 -3.04 24.24
C ILE A 53 -8.94 -4.19 24.13
N GLY A 54 -9.14 -5.26 24.91
CA GLY A 54 -8.32 -6.46 24.80
C GLY A 54 -8.60 -7.18 23.48
N LEU A 55 -9.84 -7.61 23.27
CA LEU A 55 -10.25 -8.41 22.11
C LEU A 55 -11.52 -7.88 21.45
N LEU A 56 -11.46 -7.70 20.13
CA LEU A 56 -12.60 -7.59 19.23
C LEU A 56 -12.67 -8.84 18.36
N GLN A 57 -13.74 -9.63 18.44
CA GLN A 57 -13.86 -10.85 17.65
C GLN A 57 -15.22 -11.00 16.97
N ALA A 58 -15.21 -11.20 15.66
CA ALA A 58 -16.36 -11.61 14.88
C ALA A 58 -16.13 -12.97 14.23
N GLY A 59 -17.08 -13.89 14.39
CA GLY A 59 -17.11 -15.16 13.66
C GLY A 59 -17.36 -15.00 12.16
N ARG A 60 -17.74 -13.79 11.72
CA ARG A 60 -17.85 -13.40 10.32
C ARG A 60 -17.36 -11.97 10.12
N ASN A 61 -18.21 -10.95 10.19
CA ASN A 61 -17.80 -9.58 9.83
C ASN A 61 -17.71 -8.66 11.04
N ILE A 62 -16.82 -7.68 10.98
CA ILE A 62 -16.89 -6.48 11.82
C ILE A 62 -17.56 -5.38 11.00
N GLY A 63 -18.72 -4.92 11.46
CA GLY A 63 -19.61 -4.01 10.72
C GLY A 63 -20.53 -4.73 9.73
N ARG A 64 -21.26 -3.94 8.92
CA ARG A 64 -22.16 -4.42 7.86
C ARG A 64 -21.83 -3.76 6.51
N PRO A 65 -21.96 -4.49 5.39
CA PRO A 65 -21.79 -3.89 4.07
C PRO A 65 -22.84 -2.78 3.83
N GLY A 66 -22.37 -1.62 3.38
CA GLY A 66 -23.20 -0.44 3.12
C GLY A 66 -23.53 0.41 4.34
N GLU A 67 -23.09 0.01 5.55
CA GLU A 67 -23.23 0.79 6.77
C GLU A 67 -21.88 1.36 7.19
N ALA A 68 -21.74 2.68 7.15
CA ALA A 68 -20.57 3.35 7.72
C ALA A 68 -20.62 3.24 9.24
N GLY A 69 -19.56 2.72 9.84
CA GLY A 69 -19.41 2.58 11.28
C GLY A 69 -18.00 2.93 11.71
N MET A 70 -17.83 3.19 13.01
CA MET A 70 -16.54 3.45 13.63
C MET A 70 -16.48 2.79 15.01
N ILE A 71 -15.43 2.01 15.22
CA ILE A 71 -15.02 1.51 16.53
C ILE A 71 -13.87 2.40 17.00
N PHE A 72 -14.08 3.09 18.11
CA PHE A 72 -13.10 4.00 18.69
C PHE A 72 -12.70 3.58 20.11
N THR A 73 -11.39 3.57 20.36
CA THR A 73 -10.79 3.47 21.70
C THR A 73 -9.67 4.50 21.82
N SER A 74 -9.66 5.26 22.92
CA SER A 74 -8.60 6.23 23.20
C SER A 74 -7.28 5.58 23.61
N GLY A 75 -7.32 4.33 24.08
CA GLY A 75 -6.12 3.56 24.40
C GLY A 75 -5.77 2.52 23.33
N SER A 76 -5.12 1.44 23.74
CA SER A 76 -4.65 0.39 22.83
C SER A 76 -5.74 -0.61 22.46
N LEU A 77 -5.53 -1.31 21.34
CA LEU A 77 -6.29 -2.48 20.92
C LEU A 77 -5.33 -3.66 20.80
N GLU A 78 -5.45 -4.65 21.69
CA GLU A 78 -4.50 -5.77 21.73
C GLU A 78 -4.76 -6.76 20.58
N SER A 79 -6.02 -7.11 20.32
CA SER A 79 -6.37 -8.03 19.24
C SER A 79 -7.70 -7.71 18.57
N LEU A 80 -7.70 -7.73 17.25
CA LEU A 80 -8.89 -7.70 16.42
C LEU A 80 -8.90 -8.90 15.48
N VAL A 81 -10.00 -9.65 15.47
CA VAL A 81 -10.18 -10.82 14.62
C VAL A 81 -11.54 -10.75 13.94
N ALA A 82 -11.54 -10.69 12.61
CA ALA A 82 -12.73 -10.88 11.79
C ALA A 82 -12.51 -12.09 10.89
N ALA A 83 -13.27 -13.18 11.06
CA ALA A 83 -13.11 -14.36 10.22
C ALA A 83 -13.51 -14.12 8.74
N GLY A 84 -14.26 -13.06 8.50
CA GLY A 84 -14.61 -12.49 7.20
C GLY A 84 -14.17 -11.04 7.14
N HIS A 85 -15.09 -10.13 6.83
CA HIS A 85 -14.71 -8.80 6.36
C HIS A 85 -14.70 -7.73 7.46
N LEU A 86 -13.93 -6.67 7.20
CA LEU A 86 -13.98 -5.40 7.91
C LEU A 86 -14.72 -4.36 7.07
N TYR A 87 -15.88 -3.92 7.54
CA TYR A 87 -16.69 -2.86 6.92
C TYR A 87 -16.65 -1.54 7.70
N THR A 88 -16.11 -1.57 8.91
CA THR A 88 -16.11 -0.46 9.86
C THR A 88 -14.68 0.03 10.07
N ASP A 89 -14.54 1.35 10.26
CA ASP A 89 -13.26 1.92 10.60
C ASP A 89 -12.88 1.61 12.05
N ILE A 90 -11.61 1.30 12.24
CA ILE A 90 -11.00 1.04 13.54
C ILE A 90 -10.10 2.22 13.89
N ARG A 91 -10.42 2.92 14.97
CA ARG A 91 -9.68 4.07 15.46
C ARG A 91 -9.11 3.81 16.84
N VAL A 92 -7.78 3.81 16.95
CA VAL A 92 -7.06 3.43 18.16
C VAL A 92 -6.15 4.58 18.57
N GLY A 93 -6.30 5.09 19.79
CA GLY A 93 -5.47 6.18 20.29
C GLY A 93 -4.10 5.73 20.81
N GLY A 94 -3.96 4.45 21.17
CA GLY A 94 -2.70 3.82 21.55
C GLY A 94 -2.09 2.97 20.43
N VAL A 95 -1.65 1.77 20.80
CA VAL A 95 -1.03 0.78 19.90
C VAL A 95 -2.07 -0.21 19.40
N LEU A 96 -1.98 -0.60 18.13
CA LEU A 96 -2.66 -1.78 17.60
C LEU A 96 -1.66 -2.94 17.59
N THR A 97 -1.84 -3.91 18.50
CA THR A 97 -0.88 -5.02 18.65
C THR A 97 -1.10 -6.11 17.60
N SER A 98 -2.35 -6.43 17.27
CA SER A 98 -2.65 -7.39 16.20
C SER A 98 -4.02 -7.15 15.59
N ALA A 99 -4.11 -7.30 14.26
CA ALA A 99 -5.36 -7.45 13.56
C ALA A 99 -5.27 -8.60 12.54
N SER A 100 -6.31 -9.44 12.48
CA SER A 100 -6.45 -10.51 11.50
C SER A 100 -7.82 -10.43 10.83
N ILE A 101 -7.83 -10.26 9.51
CA ILE A 101 -9.03 -10.10 8.69
C ILE A 101 -9.11 -11.25 7.69
N GLY A 102 -10.27 -11.88 7.60
CA GLY A 102 -10.55 -12.98 6.69
C GLY A 102 -10.94 -12.53 5.28
N PRO A 103 -11.14 -13.50 4.38
CA PRO A 103 -11.31 -13.23 2.96
C PRO A 103 -12.63 -12.58 2.55
N ALA A 104 -12.43 -11.62 1.65
CA ALA A 104 -13.26 -10.94 0.66
C ALA A 104 -14.00 -11.74 -0.44
N ILE A 105 -15.33 -11.76 -0.62
CA ILE A 105 -15.84 -12.00 -2.00
C ILE A 105 -15.69 -10.70 -2.81
N ASN A 106 -14.73 -10.66 -3.72
CA ASN A 106 -14.45 -9.55 -4.62
C ASN A 106 -14.41 -10.03 -6.08
N ARG A 107 -15.57 -10.46 -6.59
CA ARG A 107 -15.70 -11.03 -7.94
C ARG A 107 -16.48 -10.11 -8.88
N PRO A 108 -16.31 -10.27 -10.20
CA PRO A 108 -17.11 -9.54 -11.18
C PRO A 108 -18.61 -9.82 -10.92
N GLY A 109 -19.42 -8.76 -10.80
CA GLY A 109 -20.85 -8.86 -10.48
C GLY A 109 -21.20 -9.03 -8.99
N SER A 110 -20.22 -9.18 -8.10
CA SER A 110 -20.40 -9.17 -6.64
C SER A 110 -19.17 -8.57 -5.95
N PRO A 111 -18.87 -7.27 -6.17
CA PRO A 111 -17.74 -6.62 -5.52
C PRO A 111 -18.09 -6.34 -4.05
N MET A 112 -17.44 -7.04 -3.12
CA MET A 112 -17.49 -6.75 -1.68
C MET A 112 -16.10 -6.46 -1.13
N ALA A 113 -15.37 -5.56 -1.80
CA ALA A 113 -14.05 -5.11 -1.35
C ALA A 113 -14.08 -4.65 0.12
N LEU A 114 -13.05 -5.01 0.90
CA LEU A 114 -12.87 -4.54 2.27
C LEU A 114 -12.74 -3.02 2.26
N SER A 115 -13.68 -2.32 2.90
CA SER A 115 -13.72 -0.85 2.95
C SER A 115 -13.31 -0.27 4.30
N GLY A 116 -13.35 -1.06 5.37
CA GLY A 116 -12.96 -0.57 6.68
C GLY A 116 -11.47 -0.30 6.76
N SER A 117 -11.12 0.78 7.44
CA SER A 117 -9.74 1.26 7.56
C SER A 117 -9.23 1.22 9.00
N PHE A 118 -7.92 1.14 9.17
CA PHE A 118 -7.24 1.27 10.45
C PHE A 118 -6.60 2.66 10.54
N TYR A 119 -6.97 3.41 11.57
CA TYR A 119 -6.39 4.70 11.91
C TYR A 119 -5.86 4.64 13.33
N VAL A 120 -4.56 4.47 13.48
CA VAL A 120 -3.90 4.25 14.77
C VAL A 120 -3.01 5.44 15.06
N ALA A 121 -3.25 6.09 16.21
CA ALA A 121 -2.46 7.25 16.60
C ALA A 121 -1.03 6.84 16.95
N GLY A 122 -0.84 5.74 17.67
CA GLY A 122 0.47 5.13 17.95
C GLY A 122 0.87 4.06 16.95
N ARG A 123 1.79 3.17 17.35
CA ARG A 123 2.35 2.09 16.51
C ARG A 123 1.30 1.06 16.07
N ILE A 124 1.48 0.54 14.86
CA ILE A 124 0.86 -0.70 14.40
C ILE A 124 1.92 -1.81 14.40
N GLU A 125 1.71 -2.85 15.21
CA GLU A 125 2.64 -3.98 15.28
C GLU A 125 2.41 -4.96 14.13
N THR A 126 1.19 -5.49 13.95
CA THR A 126 0.93 -6.45 12.89
C THR A 126 -0.51 -6.39 12.41
N ILE A 127 -0.69 -6.34 11.09
CA ILE A 127 -1.97 -6.55 10.43
C ILE A 127 -1.80 -7.67 9.41
N GLU A 128 -2.62 -8.71 9.53
CA GLU A 128 -2.74 -9.78 8.57
C GLU A 128 -4.11 -9.73 7.90
N ILE A 129 -4.15 -9.70 6.57
CA ILE A 129 -5.37 -9.69 5.79
C ILE A 129 -5.35 -10.86 4.82
N ALA A 130 -6.40 -11.67 4.83
CA ALA A 130 -6.66 -12.64 3.78
C ALA A 130 -7.56 -12.02 2.72
N GLY A 131 -7.22 -12.14 1.44
CA GLY A 131 -8.03 -11.58 0.35
C GLY A 131 -7.78 -10.10 0.07
N ASP A 132 -8.58 -9.55 -0.85
CA ASP A 132 -8.37 -8.18 -1.36
C ASP A 132 -8.75 -7.11 -0.32
N PHE A 133 -7.87 -6.12 -0.14
CA PHE A 133 -8.03 -5.03 0.81
C PHE A 133 -8.09 -3.67 0.13
N GLY A 134 -9.20 -2.93 0.31
CA GLY A 134 -9.39 -1.60 -0.26
C GLY A 134 -9.46 -0.46 0.74
N GLY A 135 -9.25 -0.74 2.03
CA GLY A 135 -9.19 0.26 3.10
C GLY A 135 -7.81 0.88 3.26
N SER A 136 -7.69 1.80 4.20
CA SER A 136 -6.40 2.39 4.60
C SER A 136 -5.84 1.74 5.86
N ILE A 137 -4.52 1.64 5.95
CA ILE A 137 -3.78 1.30 7.17
C ILE A 137 -2.86 2.49 7.46
N THR A 138 -3.20 3.26 8.48
CA THR A 138 -2.51 4.51 8.80
C THR A 138 -2.02 4.52 10.24
N SER A 139 -0.72 4.74 10.41
CA SER A 139 -0.09 5.09 11.69
C SER A 139 0.26 6.58 11.72
N PHE A 140 -0.14 7.28 12.78
CA PHE A 140 0.21 8.70 12.93
C PHE A 140 1.53 8.90 13.66
N THR A 141 1.91 8.00 14.57
CA THR A 141 3.22 7.98 15.24
C THR A 141 3.80 6.56 15.30
N ASP A 142 5.11 6.46 15.56
CA ASP A 142 5.87 5.22 15.78
C ASP A 142 5.87 4.18 14.64
N GLY A 143 5.25 4.49 13.49
CA GLY A 143 5.29 3.69 12.29
C GLY A 143 4.47 2.38 12.30
N ILE A 144 4.72 1.56 11.28
CA ILE A 144 4.08 0.26 11.04
C ILE A 144 5.17 -0.80 11.00
N ALA A 145 5.08 -1.81 11.86
CA ALA A 145 6.07 -2.90 11.88
C ALA A 145 5.78 -3.96 10.81
N SER A 146 4.53 -4.39 10.64
CA SER A 146 4.21 -5.41 9.63
C SER A 146 2.78 -5.31 9.09
N VAL A 147 2.67 -5.35 7.77
CA VAL A 147 1.42 -5.65 7.05
C VAL A 147 1.66 -6.85 6.15
N VAL A 148 0.81 -7.87 6.29
CA VAL A 148 0.81 -9.06 5.45
C VAL A 148 -0.54 -9.22 4.78
N ILE A 149 -0.56 -9.27 3.45
CA ILE A 149 -1.76 -9.58 2.67
C ILE A 149 -1.55 -10.95 2.01
N ASN A 150 -2.41 -11.91 2.37
CA ASN A 150 -2.33 -13.29 1.93
C ASN A 150 -3.46 -13.62 0.97
N ASN A 151 -3.11 -14.20 -0.20
CA ASN A 151 -4.06 -14.58 -1.24
C ASN A 151 -5.00 -13.42 -1.60
N GLY A 152 -4.44 -12.23 -1.79
CA GLY A 152 -5.20 -10.99 -1.92
C GLY A 152 -4.35 -9.80 -2.27
N SER A 153 -4.96 -8.78 -2.84
CA SER A 153 -4.26 -7.59 -3.34
C SER A 153 -4.55 -6.37 -2.46
N LEU A 154 -3.60 -5.44 -2.36
CA LEU A 154 -3.93 -4.07 -1.93
C LEU A 154 -4.58 -3.36 -3.13
N LEU A 155 -5.86 -3.03 -3.03
CA LEU A 155 -6.63 -2.39 -4.10
C LEU A 155 -6.20 -0.93 -4.31
N ASN A 156 -6.53 -0.36 -5.46
CA ASN A 156 -6.21 1.03 -5.81
C ASN A 156 -6.87 2.08 -4.90
N THR A 157 -7.94 1.73 -4.20
CA THR A 157 -8.52 2.58 -3.14
C THR A 157 -7.79 2.46 -1.81
N GLY A 158 -6.98 1.41 -1.66
CA GLY A 158 -6.26 1.11 -0.44
C GLY A 158 -4.96 1.89 -0.32
N ARG A 159 -4.53 2.10 0.91
CA ARG A 159 -3.28 2.81 1.22
C ARG A 159 -2.66 2.27 2.50
N ILE A 160 -1.33 2.14 2.51
CA ILE A 160 -0.54 1.93 3.72
C ILE A 160 0.27 3.20 3.96
N ALA A 161 0.14 3.82 5.13
CA ALA A 161 0.77 5.12 5.39
C ALA A 161 1.30 5.26 6.82
N THR A 162 2.50 5.84 6.96
CA THR A 162 2.99 6.39 8.23
C THR A 162 3.28 7.87 8.09
N TYR A 163 2.82 8.67 9.06
CA TYR A 163 3.08 10.12 9.09
C TYR A 163 4.17 10.50 10.10
N ASP A 164 4.54 9.59 10.99
CA ASP A 164 5.73 9.66 11.82
C ASP A 164 6.18 8.23 12.16
N GLY A 165 7.45 7.92 11.88
CA GLY A 165 8.01 6.57 11.92
C GLY A 165 8.02 5.84 10.57
N ASN A 166 8.60 4.64 10.57
CA ASN A 166 8.90 3.84 9.37
C ASN A 166 7.76 2.89 8.98
N VAL A 167 7.76 2.44 7.73
CA VAL A 167 7.12 1.19 7.32
C VAL A 167 8.19 0.10 7.29
N GLU A 168 8.23 -0.78 8.29
CA GLU A 168 9.28 -1.80 8.40
C GLU A 168 9.06 -2.96 7.42
N SER A 169 7.82 -3.41 7.20
CA SER A 169 7.55 -4.52 6.28
C SER A 169 6.13 -4.49 5.71
N VAL A 170 6.04 -4.57 4.38
CA VAL A 170 4.82 -4.92 3.65
C VAL A 170 5.08 -6.17 2.82
N VAL A 171 4.29 -7.23 3.05
CA VAL A 171 4.39 -8.48 2.29
C VAL A 171 3.05 -8.80 1.65
N ILE A 172 3.04 -9.03 0.34
CA ILE A 172 1.86 -9.48 -0.39
C ILE A 172 2.17 -10.85 -0.99
N ASN A 173 1.42 -11.86 -0.57
CA ASN A 173 1.58 -13.24 -1.00
C ASN A 173 0.43 -13.63 -1.93
N SER A 174 0.75 -14.08 -3.15
CA SER A 174 -0.25 -14.50 -4.14
C SER A 174 -1.32 -13.43 -4.40
N GLY A 175 -0.87 -12.17 -4.48
CA GLY A 175 -1.69 -11.00 -4.79
C GLY A 175 -0.88 -9.90 -5.50
N ASN A 176 -1.55 -8.81 -5.84
CA ASN A 176 -0.95 -7.66 -6.52
C ASN A 176 -0.95 -6.41 -5.63
N LEU A 177 -0.10 -5.45 -5.97
CA LEU A 177 -0.07 -4.12 -5.33
C LEU A 177 -0.66 -3.09 -6.30
N TYR A 178 -1.88 -2.62 -6.02
CA TYR A 178 -2.54 -1.55 -6.78
C TYR A 178 -2.66 -0.25 -5.98
N GLY A 179 -2.65 -0.33 -4.64
CA GLY A 179 -2.75 0.83 -3.76
C GLY A 179 -1.40 1.39 -3.35
N ASP A 180 -1.44 2.58 -2.75
CA ASP A 180 -0.23 3.33 -2.41
C ASP A 180 0.41 2.88 -1.10
N ILE A 181 1.73 3.07 -1.02
CA ILE A 181 2.51 2.89 0.20
C ILE A 181 3.28 4.19 0.45
N TYR A 182 3.12 4.77 1.63
CA TYR A 182 3.79 6.02 2.01
C TYR A 182 4.44 5.91 3.39
N SER A 183 5.64 6.48 3.53
CA SER A 183 6.26 6.70 4.83
C SER A 183 6.89 8.08 4.92
N ALA A 184 6.61 8.81 6.00
CA ALA A 184 7.30 10.05 6.32
C ALA A 184 8.79 9.85 6.66
N TRP A 185 9.22 8.61 6.95
CA TRP A 185 10.62 8.28 7.21
C TRP A 185 11.09 7.26 6.17
N ASP A 186 11.38 6.04 6.60
CA ASP A 186 11.93 4.99 5.74
C ASP A 186 10.89 3.90 5.45
N ILE A 187 10.93 3.34 4.24
CA ILE A 187 10.33 2.05 3.91
C ILE A 187 11.44 1.01 3.88
N ASN A 188 11.47 0.09 4.84
CA ASN A 188 12.56 -0.88 4.92
C ASN A 188 12.36 -2.04 3.94
N SER A 189 11.11 -2.52 3.77
CA SER A 189 10.87 -3.68 2.92
C SER A 189 9.46 -3.72 2.33
N VAL A 190 9.38 -3.84 1.01
CA VAL A 190 8.16 -4.22 0.28
C VAL A 190 8.44 -5.48 -0.52
N VAL A 191 7.72 -6.56 -0.25
CA VAL A 191 7.92 -7.85 -0.91
C VAL A 191 6.63 -8.34 -1.52
N LEU A 192 6.66 -8.61 -2.83
CA LEU A 192 5.59 -9.28 -3.56
C LEU A 192 6.03 -10.68 -3.94
N ASN A 193 5.39 -11.67 -3.34
CA ASN A 193 5.57 -13.08 -3.66
C ASN A 193 4.48 -13.52 -4.64
N PRO A 194 4.86 -14.04 -5.83
CA PRO A 194 3.89 -14.40 -6.85
C PRO A 194 3.06 -15.62 -6.41
N SER A 195 1.92 -15.80 -7.06
CA SER A 195 1.22 -17.07 -7.01
C SER A 195 1.93 -18.12 -7.87
N ALA A 196 1.77 -19.40 -7.56
CA ALA A 196 2.45 -20.49 -8.26
C ALA A 196 2.09 -20.60 -9.75
N ASP A 197 0.94 -20.06 -10.15
CA ASP A 197 0.46 -20.01 -11.53
C ASP A 197 0.84 -18.72 -12.28
N GLY A 198 1.49 -17.76 -11.60
CA GLY A 198 1.97 -16.51 -12.18
C GLY A 198 0.89 -15.48 -12.50
N ILE A 199 -0.35 -15.65 -12.01
CA ILE A 199 -1.43 -14.66 -12.20
C ILE A 199 -1.26 -13.46 -11.26
N PHE A 200 -0.67 -13.69 -10.08
CA PHE A 200 -0.43 -12.66 -9.08
C PHE A 200 1.06 -12.48 -8.82
N GLY A 201 1.41 -11.30 -8.30
CA GLY A 201 2.78 -10.89 -7.96
C GLY A 201 3.20 -9.58 -8.63
N ASP A 202 2.29 -8.88 -9.29
CA ASP A 202 2.55 -7.64 -10.02
C ASP A 202 2.41 -6.40 -9.12
N ILE A 203 3.21 -5.36 -9.39
CA ILE A 203 2.93 -3.99 -8.94
C ILE A 203 2.28 -3.25 -10.10
N GLY A 204 1.11 -2.65 -9.87
CA GLY A 204 0.33 -1.97 -10.90
C GLY A 204 -0.59 -2.89 -11.70
N ILE A 205 -1.29 -2.32 -12.68
CA ILE A 205 -2.30 -3.02 -13.47
C ILE A 205 -1.66 -3.74 -14.65
N ASN A 206 -1.73 -5.07 -14.65
CA ASN A 206 -1.29 -5.87 -15.79
C ASN A 206 -2.38 -5.87 -16.89
N PRO A 207 -2.11 -5.30 -18.08
CA PRO A 207 -3.11 -5.21 -19.15
C PRO A 207 -3.44 -6.57 -19.80
N GLY A 208 -2.64 -7.61 -19.53
CA GLY A 208 -2.91 -8.97 -19.97
C GLY A 208 -3.95 -9.70 -19.12
N LEU A 209 -4.36 -9.15 -17.98
CA LEU A 209 -5.34 -9.74 -17.08
C LEU A 209 -6.70 -9.03 -17.21
N SER A 210 -7.77 -9.69 -16.78
CA SER A 210 -9.13 -9.16 -16.92
C SER A 210 -9.90 -9.13 -15.60
N GLY A 211 -10.49 -7.96 -15.32
CA GLY A 211 -11.46 -7.78 -14.24
C GLY A 211 -12.83 -8.42 -14.51
N GLY A 212 -13.02 -9.09 -15.65
CA GLY A 212 -14.21 -9.89 -15.95
C GLY A 212 -14.04 -11.39 -15.71
N VAL A 213 -12.82 -11.84 -15.43
CA VAL A 213 -12.48 -13.26 -15.28
C VAL A 213 -12.32 -13.59 -13.80
N GLY A 214 -13.20 -14.46 -13.30
CA GLY A 214 -13.04 -15.05 -11.97
C GLY A 214 -11.82 -15.96 -11.92
N TYR A 215 -11.06 -15.90 -10.84
CA TYR A 215 -9.92 -16.79 -10.59
C TYR A 215 -10.28 -17.88 -9.59
N ASP A 216 -10.74 -17.49 -8.40
CA ASP A 216 -11.12 -18.43 -7.33
C ASP A 216 -12.52 -18.09 -6.74
N ALA A 217 -12.86 -18.70 -5.60
CA ALA A 217 -14.13 -18.48 -4.93
C ALA A 217 -14.34 -17.02 -4.48
N PHE A 218 -13.24 -16.30 -4.26
CA PHE A 218 -13.18 -15.00 -3.63
C PHE A 218 -12.75 -13.90 -4.61
N ARG A 219 -11.96 -14.19 -5.64
CA ARG A 219 -11.26 -13.17 -6.44
C ARG A 219 -11.43 -13.31 -7.95
N GLY A 220 -11.27 -12.19 -8.64
CA GLY A 220 -10.94 -12.14 -10.07
C GLY A 220 -9.43 -12.22 -10.33
N GLN A 221 -9.02 -12.26 -11.60
CA GLN A 221 -7.62 -12.04 -11.97
C GLN A 221 -7.19 -10.59 -11.68
N VAL A 222 -8.11 -9.66 -11.91
CA VAL A 222 -8.02 -8.26 -11.52
C VAL A 222 -9.26 -7.93 -10.70
N PRO A 223 -9.16 -7.10 -9.64
CA PRO A 223 -10.30 -6.63 -8.88
C PRO A 223 -11.34 -5.90 -9.77
N PRO A 224 -12.65 -6.03 -9.48
CA PRO A 224 -13.67 -5.25 -10.18
C PRO A 224 -13.42 -3.74 -10.03
N GLY A 225 -13.48 -3.01 -11.14
CA GLY A 225 -13.24 -1.55 -11.16
C GLY A 225 -11.78 -1.15 -11.36
N THR A 226 -10.84 -2.10 -11.33
CA THR A 226 -9.45 -1.88 -11.71
C THR A 226 -9.29 -2.18 -13.20
N LEU A 227 -9.04 -1.14 -13.99
CA LEU A 227 -8.91 -1.23 -15.44
C LEU A 227 -7.74 -0.35 -15.91
N PRO A 228 -6.96 -0.79 -16.90
CA PRO A 228 -5.98 0.07 -17.56
C PRO A 228 -6.68 1.22 -18.29
N THR A 229 -6.09 2.40 -18.24
CA THR A 229 -6.49 3.66 -18.84
C THR A 229 -5.36 4.23 -19.68
N SER A 230 -5.56 5.35 -20.37
CA SER A 230 -4.47 6.02 -21.09
C SER A 230 -3.54 6.81 -20.16
N GLY A 231 -3.92 6.94 -18.88
CA GLY A 231 -3.14 7.64 -17.87
C GLY A 231 -2.17 6.70 -17.15
N LYS A 232 -1.61 7.20 -16.05
CA LYS A 232 -0.81 6.40 -15.13
C LYS A 232 -1.75 5.70 -14.15
N ASP A 233 -1.75 4.36 -14.14
CA ASP A 233 -2.62 3.57 -13.27
C ASP A 233 -1.87 2.79 -12.18
N GLY A 234 -0.54 2.82 -12.19
CA GLY A 234 0.28 2.16 -11.18
C GLY A 234 0.29 2.91 -9.84
N PRO A 235 0.56 2.19 -8.73
CA PRO A 235 0.61 2.79 -7.40
C PRO A 235 1.83 3.70 -7.20
N VAL A 236 1.75 4.54 -6.17
CA VAL A 236 2.89 5.29 -5.65
C VAL A 236 3.43 4.60 -4.39
N ILE A 237 4.72 4.26 -4.41
CA ILE A 237 5.50 3.77 -3.27
C ILE A 237 6.51 4.87 -2.95
N ALA A 238 6.27 5.63 -1.88
CA ALA A 238 7.06 6.81 -1.56
C ALA A 238 7.53 6.84 -0.11
N ALA A 239 8.78 7.21 0.09
CA ALA A 239 9.34 7.51 1.41
C ALA A 239 9.99 8.89 1.40
N ASP A 240 9.77 9.73 2.42
CA ASP A 240 10.43 11.05 2.49
C ASP A 240 11.95 10.92 2.72
N ARG A 241 12.43 9.76 3.20
CA ARG A 241 13.85 9.44 3.34
C ARG A 241 14.25 8.29 2.44
N ASN A 242 14.39 7.08 2.96
CA ASN A 242 14.95 5.98 2.21
C ASN A 242 13.90 4.92 1.89
N ILE A 243 14.12 4.24 0.77
CA ILE A 243 13.52 2.93 0.51
C ILE A 243 14.69 1.94 0.50
N GLU A 244 14.72 1.04 1.49
CA GLU A 244 15.82 0.08 1.62
C GLU A 244 15.67 -1.11 0.64
N SER A 245 14.46 -1.65 0.49
CA SER A 245 14.24 -2.77 -0.42
C SER A 245 12.83 -2.86 -0.98
N ILE A 246 12.75 -3.06 -2.30
CA ILE A 246 11.55 -3.52 -3.00
C ILE A 246 11.90 -4.79 -3.76
N VAL A 247 11.17 -5.86 -3.51
CA VAL A 247 11.37 -7.17 -4.16
C VAL A 247 10.08 -7.61 -4.83
N VAL A 248 10.14 -7.82 -6.14
CA VAL A 248 9.07 -8.41 -6.95
C VAL A 248 9.57 -9.78 -7.45
N ALA A 249 9.25 -10.83 -6.69
CA ALA A 249 9.90 -12.14 -6.82
C ALA A 249 9.47 -12.96 -8.05
N GLY A 250 8.47 -12.50 -8.82
CA GLY A 250 8.08 -13.17 -10.06
C GLY A 250 7.09 -12.44 -10.95
N GLY A 251 6.48 -11.34 -10.49
CA GLY A 251 5.65 -10.48 -11.32
C GLY A 251 6.42 -9.33 -11.99
N ALA A 252 5.67 -8.49 -12.68
CA ALA A 252 6.11 -7.30 -13.37
C ALA A 252 5.70 -6.02 -12.62
N VAL A 253 6.30 -4.90 -13.02
CA VAL A 253 5.94 -3.57 -12.54
C VAL A 253 5.35 -2.78 -13.70
N PHE A 254 4.15 -2.23 -13.49
CA PHE A 254 3.40 -1.46 -14.46
C PHE A 254 3.12 -0.06 -13.90
N GLU A 255 3.64 0.96 -14.58
CA GLU A 255 3.31 2.38 -14.36
C GLU A 255 3.42 2.88 -12.91
N ALA A 256 4.18 2.17 -12.06
CA ALA A 256 4.33 2.53 -10.67
C ALA A 256 5.35 3.67 -10.50
N THR A 257 5.17 4.49 -9.48
CA THR A 257 6.23 5.40 -9.04
C THR A 257 6.82 4.90 -7.74
N ILE A 258 8.12 4.65 -7.77
CA ILE A 258 8.93 4.29 -6.61
C ILE A 258 9.85 5.49 -6.35
N TYR A 259 9.61 6.19 -5.24
CA TYR A 259 10.31 7.42 -4.91
C TYR A 259 10.87 7.41 -3.49
N ALA A 260 12.18 7.61 -3.37
CA ALA A 260 12.83 7.85 -2.07
C ALA A 260 13.32 9.29 -1.99
N GLY A 261 12.89 10.07 -1.00
CA GLY A 261 13.33 11.46 -0.83
C GLY A 261 14.83 11.63 -0.60
N ARG A 262 15.55 10.53 -0.33
CA ARG A 262 17.01 10.49 -0.21
C ARG A 262 17.65 9.32 -0.98
N VAL A 263 17.52 8.09 -0.48
CA VAL A 263 18.22 6.93 -1.06
C VAL A 263 17.24 5.82 -1.42
N LEU A 264 17.28 5.38 -2.67
CA LEU A 264 16.69 4.12 -3.12
C LEU A 264 17.80 3.07 -3.16
N VAL A 265 17.83 2.19 -2.16
CA VAL A 265 18.93 1.24 -1.97
C VAL A 265 18.80 0.07 -2.94
N SER A 266 17.71 -0.69 -2.87
CA SER A 266 17.54 -1.85 -3.75
C SER A 266 16.13 -1.98 -4.31
N VAL A 267 16.07 -2.23 -5.61
CA VAL A 267 14.86 -2.70 -6.30
C VAL A 267 15.20 -3.92 -7.13
N ASP A 268 14.65 -5.06 -6.76
CA ASP A 268 14.87 -6.35 -7.43
C ASP A 268 13.57 -6.86 -8.04
N ILE A 269 13.49 -6.84 -9.37
CA ILE A 269 12.33 -7.25 -10.15
C ILE A 269 12.69 -8.48 -10.98
N THR A 270 12.05 -9.61 -10.70
CA THR A 270 12.27 -10.84 -11.46
C THR A 270 11.55 -10.82 -12.81
N GLY A 271 10.39 -10.15 -12.90
CA GLY A 271 9.68 -9.98 -14.16
C GLY A 271 10.21 -8.82 -15.00
N SER A 272 9.29 -8.09 -15.64
CA SER A 272 9.62 -6.94 -16.50
C SER A 272 9.11 -5.64 -15.88
N VAL A 273 9.68 -4.53 -16.31
CA VAL A 273 9.12 -3.19 -16.10
C VAL A 273 8.48 -2.75 -17.41
N ARG A 274 7.21 -2.36 -17.39
CA ARG A 274 6.46 -2.00 -18.60
C ARG A 274 5.49 -0.85 -18.33
N SER A 275 5.02 -0.25 -19.41
CA SER A 275 3.76 0.49 -19.41
C SER A 275 2.65 -0.40 -19.95
N ASP A 276 1.40 -0.03 -19.71
CA ASP A 276 0.31 -0.65 -20.44
C ASP A 276 0.38 -0.30 -21.94
N ALA A 277 -0.21 -1.14 -22.80
CA ALA A 277 -0.14 -0.96 -24.24
C ALA A 277 -1.31 -0.11 -24.80
N THR A 278 -1.91 0.76 -23.99
CA THR A 278 -3.03 1.58 -24.45
C THR A 278 -2.57 2.65 -25.45
N PRO A 279 -3.35 2.94 -26.50
CA PRO A 279 -3.05 4.06 -27.38
C PRO A 279 -2.97 5.36 -26.58
N GLU A 280 -1.96 6.18 -26.84
CA GLU A 280 -1.71 7.45 -26.14
C GLU A 280 -1.30 7.28 -24.66
N ASN A 281 -0.85 6.08 -24.25
CA ASN A 281 -0.37 5.87 -22.89
C ASN A 281 0.77 6.83 -22.54
N THR A 282 0.55 7.66 -21.51
CA THR A 282 1.56 8.54 -20.92
C THR A 282 2.16 7.99 -19.63
N GLY A 283 1.59 6.91 -19.09
CA GLY A 283 2.11 6.18 -17.96
C GLY A 283 3.55 5.73 -18.19
N ARG A 284 4.37 5.85 -17.16
CA ARG A 284 5.76 5.36 -17.13
C ARG A 284 6.02 4.80 -15.75
N THR A 285 6.78 3.72 -15.69
CA THR A 285 7.32 3.30 -14.39
C THR A 285 8.47 4.22 -14.04
N THR A 286 8.39 4.89 -12.89
CA THR A 286 9.41 5.83 -12.43
C THR A 286 10.11 5.28 -11.21
N PHE A 287 11.44 5.18 -11.27
CA PHE A 287 12.31 4.95 -10.12
C PHE A 287 13.06 6.25 -9.86
N ALA A 288 12.81 6.88 -8.71
CA ALA A 288 13.37 8.18 -8.38
C ALA A 288 13.99 8.18 -6.99
N ALA A 289 15.10 8.90 -6.83
CA ALA A 289 15.69 9.17 -5.53
C ALA A 289 16.21 10.60 -5.41
N GLY A 290 16.12 11.20 -4.23
CA GLY A 290 16.57 12.57 -3.98
C GLY A 290 18.08 12.76 -4.04
N ASP A 291 18.85 11.75 -3.63
CA ASP A 291 20.31 11.77 -3.69
C ASP A 291 20.84 10.61 -4.54
N THR A 292 20.52 9.37 -4.16
CA THR A 292 21.19 8.19 -4.73
C THR A 292 20.25 7.03 -5.01
N ILE A 293 20.41 6.41 -6.17
CA ILE A 293 19.91 5.07 -6.48
C ILE A 293 21.12 4.12 -6.43
N GLU A 294 21.13 3.16 -5.50
CA GLU A 294 22.26 2.22 -5.39
C GLU A 294 22.12 1.07 -6.39
N SER A 295 20.98 0.39 -6.42
CA SER A 295 20.77 -0.76 -7.30
C SER A 295 19.33 -0.88 -7.80
N ILE A 296 19.19 -0.98 -9.12
CA ILE A 296 17.97 -1.49 -9.77
C ILE A 296 18.35 -2.70 -10.61
N VAL A 297 17.73 -3.84 -10.31
CA VAL A 297 17.91 -5.09 -11.04
C VAL A 297 16.58 -5.53 -11.61
N VAL A 298 16.52 -5.69 -12.93
CA VAL A 298 15.35 -6.23 -13.64
C VAL A 298 15.81 -7.44 -14.43
N SER A 299 15.30 -8.63 -14.10
CA SER A 299 15.72 -9.85 -14.81
C SER A 299 15.09 -9.97 -16.21
N GLY A 300 13.91 -9.37 -16.42
CA GLY A 300 13.23 -9.29 -17.71
C GLY A 300 13.57 -8.03 -18.51
N ASN A 301 12.61 -7.59 -19.33
CA ASN A 301 12.73 -6.36 -20.11
C ASN A 301 12.38 -5.13 -19.27
N MET A 302 12.94 -3.99 -19.64
CA MET A 302 12.56 -2.67 -19.15
C MET A 302 12.09 -1.82 -20.33
N ASP A 303 10.82 -1.47 -20.34
CA ASP A 303 10.21 -0.65 -21.39
C ASP A 303 9.39 0.49 -20.79
N PHE A 304 9.46 1.68 -21.38
CA PHE A 304 8.76 2.88 -20.92
C PHE A 304 9.00 3.21 -19.43
N ALA A 305 10.27 3.19 -19.01
CA ALA A 305 10.67 3.53 -17.65
C ALA A 305 11.44 4.87 -17.57
N GLN A 306 11.49 5.45 -16.38
CA GLN A 306 12.36 6.57 -16.03
C GLN A 306 13.14 6.21 -14.77
N ILE A 307 14.45 6.37 -14.81
CA ILE A 307 15.33 6.17 -13.65
C ILE A 307 16.07 7.47 -13.40
N ILE A 308 15.76 8.14 -12.29
CA ILE A 308 16.19 9.52 -12.05
C ILE A 308 16.76 9.65 -10.63
N ALA A 309 18.02 10.08 -10.52
CA ALA A 309 18.63 10.43 -9.24
C ALA A 309 18.80 11.96 -9.12
N GLY A 310 18.71 12.48 -7.90
CA GLY A 310 18.78 13.91 -7.66
C GLY A 310 17.42 14.60 -7.56
N VAL A 311 16.32 13.87 -7.40
CA VAL A 311 14.96 14.44 -7.43
C VAL A 311 14.56 15.00 -6.06
N ARG A 312 14.49 16.33 -5.90
CA ARG A 312 13.98 16.94 -4.67
C ARG A 312 12.46 16.83 -4.53
N SER A 313 11.76 16.93 -5.66
CA SER A 313 10.30 16.81 -5.74
C SER A 313 9.90 16.44 -7.17
N LEU A 314 8.89 15.58 -7.29
CA LEU A 314 8.21 15.23 -8.54
C LEU A 314 6.94 16.09 -8.77
N GLY A 315 6.78 17.18 -8.00
CA GLY A 315 5.56 17.99 -8.04
C GLY A 315 4.33 17.33 -7.39
N ASP A 316 3.16 17.91 -7.66
CA ASP A 316 1.90 17.50 -7.01
C ASP A 316 1.34 16.16 -7.53
N ASP A 317 1.66 15.78 -8.77
CA ASP A 317 1.17 14.56 -9.41
C ASP A 317 2.07 13.33 -9.17
N MET A 318 3.23 13.54 -8.53
CA MET A 318 4.23 12.50 -8.27
C MET A 318 4.64 11.76 -9.57
N ALA A 319 4.71 12.47 -10.70
CA ALA A 319 5.10 11.92 -11.98
C ALA A 319 6.28 12.72 -12.55
N ALA A 320 7.25 12.01 -13.12
CA ALA A 320 8.41 12.65 -13.72
C ALA A 320 8.07 13.31 -15.07
N GLY A 321 8.59 14.51 -15.27
CA GLY A 321 8.40 15.35 -16.45
C GLY A 321 7.21 16.32 -16.33
N GLY A 322 6.71 16.60 -15.13
CA GLY A 322 5.57 17.51 -14.97
C GLY A 322 5.92 18.99 -15.21
N TYR A 323 4.90 19.87 -15.17
CA TYR A 323 5.02 21.31 -15.41
C TYR A 323 4.11 22.11 -14.46
N GLY A 324 4.40 23.41 -14.27
CA GLY A 324 3.61 24.23 -13.36
C GLY A 324 3.79 23.75 -11.91
N THR A 325 2.70 23.34 -11.26
CA THR A 325 2.73 22.72 -9.91
C THR A 325 3.33 21.32 -9.92
N ASP A 326 3.34 20.67 -11.09
CA ASP A 326 3.87 19.33 -11.29
C ASP A 326 5.34 19.38 -11.71
N THR A 327 5.97 20.57 -11.69
CA THR A 327 7.37 20.71 -12.13
C THR A 327 8.29 19.95 -11.19
N ASP A 328 9.07 19.06 -11.78
CA ASP A 328 10.17 18.40 -11.09
C ASP A 328 11.19 19.43 -10.62
N THR A 329 11.76 19.20 -9.44
CA THR A 329 12.91 19.99 -8.99
C THR A 329 14.03 19.03 -8.69
N ASN A 330 15.20 19.25 -9.30
CA ASN A 330 16.34 18.37 -9.12
C ASN A 330 17.50 19.03 -8.37
N GLN A 331 18.51 18.22 -8.10
CA GLN A 331 19.81 18.54 -7.54
C GLN A 331 20.83 17.51 -8.03
N ALA A 332 22.10 17.69 -7.69
CA ALA A 332 23.10 16.66 -7.98
C ALA A 332 22.73 15.32 -7.33
N GLY A 333 22.83 14.24 -8.10
CA GLY A 333 22.49 12.89 -7.67
C GLY A 333 23.36 11.83 -8.30
N SER A 334 23.28 10.60 -7.78
CA SER A 334 24.07 9.49 -8.32
C SER A 334 23.26 8.22 -8.51
N ILE A 335 23.56 7.50 -9.59
CA ILE A 335 23.07 6.15 -9.85
C ILE A 335 24.28 5.23 -9.81
N THR A 336 24.33 4.29 -8.89
CA THR A 336 25.47 3.38 -8.77
C THR A 336 25.39 2.25 -9.79
N SER A 337 24.26 1.53 -9.86
CA SER A 337 24.09 0.45 -10.83
C SER A 337 22.66 0.23 -11.29
N ILE A 338 22.51 -0.07 -12.58
CA ILE A 338 21.30 -0.59 -13.21
C ILE A 338 21.67 -1.85 -13.98
N ALA A 339 20.98 -2.95 -13.74
CA ALA A 339 21.14 -4.19 -14.47
C ALA A 339 19.80 -4.65 -15.06
N VAL A 340 19.74 -4.79 -16.38
CA VAL A 340 18.58 -5.31 -17.10
C VAL A 340 18.99 -6.59 -17.82
N GLY A 341 18.37 -7.71 -17.48
CA GLY A 341 18.67 -9.01 -18.05
C GLY A 341 18.12 -9.20 -19.48
N GLY A 342 17.10 -8.43 -19.85
CA GLY A 342 16.53 -8.38 -21.20
C GLY A 342 16.80 -7.06 -21.92
N ASN A 343 15.87 -6.66 -22.79
CA ASN A 343 15.97 -5.41 -23.54
C ASN A 343 15.63 -4.20 -22.66
N MET A 344 16.30 -3.08 -22.93
CA MET A 344 15.97 -1.77 -22.37
C MET A 344 15.52 -0.83 -23.51
N THR A 345 14.23 -0.53 -23.58
CA THR A 345 13.63 0.29 -24.64
C THR A 345 12.83 1.45 -24.05
N ASN A 346 12.74 2.57 -24.78
CA ASN A 346 11.97 3.77 -24.40
C ASN A 346 12.19 4.22 -22.94
N THR A 347 13.40 4.00 -22.43
CA THR A 347 13.75 4.23 -21.04
C THR A 347 14.76 5.36 -20.93
N ALA A 348 14.48 6.31 -20.03
CA ALA A 348 15.39 7.41 -19.71
C ALA A 348 16.15 7.10 -18.41
N VAL A 349 17.45 7.40 -18.39
CA VAL A 349 18.29 7.33 -17.19
C VAL A 349 18.98 8.67 -17.01
N ALA A 350 18.75 9.30 -15.87
CA ALA A 350 19.15 10.68 -15.60
C ALA A 350 19.68 10.84 -14.18
N ALA A 351 20.66 11.73 -14.00
CA ALA A 351 21.19 12.08 -12.69
C ALA A 351 21.50 13.58 -12.60
N GLY A 352 20.81 14.29 -11.72
CA GLY A 352 20.91 15.73 -11.50
C GLY A 352 20.74 16.58 -12.75
N MET A 353 19.59 16.43 -13.40
CA MET A 353 19.13 17.24 -14.51
C MET A 353 17.64 17.51 -14.34
N ASP A 354 17.20 18.69 -14.76
CA ASP A 354 15.79 19.03 -14.91
C ASP A 354 15.34 18.74 -16.34
N ALA A 355 14.17 18.11 -16.48
CA ALA A 355 13.57 17.86 -17.78
C ALA A 355 13.26 19.17 -18.52
N GLY A 356 13.52 19.18 -19.81
CA GLY A 356 13.18 20.26 -20.72
C GLY A 356 11.67 20.48 -20.91
N SER A 357 11.33 21.37 -21.83
CA SER A 357 9.93 21.68 -22.19
C SER A 357 9.19 20.49 -22.81
N ASP A 358 9.91 19.52 -23.36
CA ASP A 358 9.35 18.29 -23.93
C ASP A 358 8.99 17.22 -22.89
N ARG A 359 9.35 17.44 -21.60
CA ARG A 359 9.04 16.58 -20.44
C ARG A 359 9.77 15.24 -20.44
N ILE A 360 10.77 15.09 -21.28
CA ILE A 360 11.52 13.85 -21.40
C ILE A 360 12.92 14.13 -20.88
N TYR A 361 13.32 13.39 -19.86
CA TYR A 361 14.70 13.43 -19.38
C TYR A 361 15.66 12.91 -20.44
N ASN A 362 16.84 13.52 -20.49
CA ASN A 362 17.95 13.25 -21.40
C ASN A 362 17.69 13.68 -22.87
N THR A 363 17.12 14.88 -23.06
CA THR A 363 16.89 15.55 -24.35
C THR A 363 17.66 16.88 -24.45
N ASP A 364 17.63 17.52 -25.62
CA ASP A 364 18.49 18.67 -25.95
C ASP A 364 18.17 19.95 -25.13
N ASP A 365 16.99 20.04 -24.53
CA ASP A 365 16.51 21.20 -23.78
C ASP A 365 16.57 21.04 -22.25
N ASP A 366 17.18 19.97 -21.77
CA ASP A 366 17.42 19.73 -20.34
C ASP A 366 18.43 20.71 -19.72
N LEU A 367 18.24 20.99 -18.44
CA LEU A 367 19.17 21.79 -17.65
C LEU A 367 19.93 20.92 -16.66
N LEU A 368 21.25 21.06 -16.64
CA LEU A 368 22.10 20.37 -15.68
C LEU A 368 22.11 21.10 -14.33
N GLU A 369 21.93 20.34 -13.26
CA GLU A 369 22.00 20.87 -11.91
C GLU A 369 23.44 21.14 -11.45
N ILE A 370 23.61 22.12 -10.57
CA ILE A 370 24.93 22.46 -10.04
C ILE A 370 25.38 21.37 -9.05
N GLY A 371 26.52 20.75 -9.32
CA GLY A 371 27.17 19.78 -8.44
C GLY A 371 27.87 18.69 -9.23
N SER A 372 28.10 17.54 -8.58
CA SER A 372 28.66 16.35 -9.23
C SER A 372 27.58 15.28 -9.32
N SER A 373 27.04 15.08 -10.50
CA SER A 373 26.16 13.95 -10.80
C SER A 373 26.95 12.82 -11.44
N SER A 374 26.54 11.58 -11.20
CA SER A 374 27.19 10.43 -11.84
C SER A 374 26.22 9.29 -12.08
N ILE A 375 26.46 8.57 -13.18
CA ILE A 375 25.83 7.30 -13.49
C ILE A 375 26.98 6.31 -13.59
N GLY A 376 26.96 5.30 -12.73
CA GLY A 376 27.98 4.26 -12.63
C GLY A 376 27.83 3.23 -13.73
N THR A 377 27.33 2.04 -13.40
CA THR A 377 27.22 0.93 -14.35
C THR A 377 25.80 0.77 -14.86
N ILE A 378 25.64 0.70 -16.17
CA ILE A 378 24.42 0.20 -16.82
C ILE A 378 24.79 -1.06 -17.58
N SER A 379 24.18 -2.19 -17.22
CA SER A 379 24.35 -3.48 -17.89
C SER A 379 23.04 -3.91 -18.53
N ILE A 380 23.09 -4.25 -19.82
CA ILE A 380 21.95 -4.71 -20.62
C ILE A 380 22.33 -6.05 -21.26
N GLY A 381 21.44 -7.04 -21.11
CA GLY A 381 21.65 -8.44 -21.53
C GLY A 381 21.49 -8.73 -23.02
#